data_AF-A0A352PM26-F1
#
_entry.id   AF-A0A352PM26-F1
#
_cell.length_a   1.000
_cell.length_b   1.000
_cell.length_c   1.000
_cell.angle_alpha   90.00
_cell.angle_beta   90.00
_cell.angle_gamma   90.00
#
_symmetry.space_group_name_H-M   'P 1'
#
loop_
_entity.id
_entity.type
_entity.pdbx_description
1 polymer ?
#
loop_
_entity_poly.entity_id
_entity_poly.type
_entity_poly.pdbx_seq_one_letter_code
_entity_poly.pdbx_strand_id
1 'polypeptide(L)'
;MKIAIVDSGKGLLTLLKDLISNNIKHEYHLFFTSFCPIGNLSSDELYEEVLRLKKNLVGFDKICICCNTLSPYFMNDKRCIRILDYNIKYLKKHDVLPIGTKNTINYLKKGYSEIHLAKDIENNDFKKVEKDIKRWPNSKTYLLCCTHYILALPYIQKIKPNSKVIDLTFELYKEICILPQEKRLSIISHKF
;
A
#
# COMPACT_ATOMS: atom_id res chain seq x y z
N MET A 1 21.56 -0.98 -5.68
CA MET A 1 20.80 -1.91 -4.85
C MET A 1 19.69 -2.48 -5.71
N LYS A 2 19.47 -3.77 -5.60
CA LYS A 2 18.27 -4.46 -6.09
C LYS A 2 17.18 -4.28 -5.05
N ILE A 3 16.16 -3.50 -5.38
CA ILE A 3 15.04 -3.19 -4.50
C ILE A 3 13.79 -3.86 -5.05
N ALA A 4 13.22 -4.80 -4.32
CA ALA A 4 11.91 -5.35 -4.65
C ALA A 4 10.83 -4.39 -4.14
N ILE A 5 9.88 -4.01 -4.99
CA ILE A 5 8.69 -3.27 -4.59
C ILE A 5 7.49 -4.20 -4.75
N VAL A 6 6.81 -4.46 -3.63
CA VAL A 6 5.74 -5.45 -3.53
C VAL A 6 4.42 -4.76 -3.23
N ASP A 7 3.44 -4.93 -4.10
CA ASP A 7 2.05 -4.49 -3.90
C ASP A 7 1.09 -5.58 -4.41
N SER A 8 -0.19 -5.42 -4.12
CA SER A 8 -1.26 -6.20 -4.73
C SER A 8 -1.75 -5.65 -6.07
N GLY A 9 -1.59 -4.35 -6.35
CA GLY A 9 -2.09 -3.76 -7.60
C GLY A 9 -1.67 -2.32 -7.88
N LYS A 10 -2.57 -1.54 -8.50
CA LYS A 10 -2.34 -0.16 -8.97
C LYS A 10 -1.97 0.85 -7.88
N GLY A 11 -2.18 0.54 -6.60
CA GLY A 11 -1.82 1.44 -5.50
C GLY A 11 -0.35 1.88 -5.51
N LEU A 12 0.53 1.00 -5.98
CA LEU A 12 1.95 1.22 -6.23
C LEU A 12 2.28 2.43 -7.12
N LEU A 13 1.38 2.81 -8.04
CA LEU A 13 1.68 3.79 -9.08
C LEU A 13 2.09 5.15 -8.52
N THR A 14 1.60 5.51 -7.34
CA THR A 14 1.97 6.75 -6.66
C THR A 14 3.44 6.77 -6.26
N LEU A 15 3.91 5.72 -5.57
CA LEU A 15 5.31 5.57 -5.20
C LEU A 15 6.21 5.53 -6.44
N LEU A 16 5.85 4.76 -7.48
CA LEU A 16 6.65 4.68 -8.70
C LEU A 16 6.77 6.01 -9.40
N LYS A 17 5.68 6.78 -9.48
CA LYS A 17 5.69 8.12 -10.06
C LYS A 17 6.72 9.00 -9.36
N ASP A 18 6.75 8.99 -8.04
CA ASP A 18 7.69 9.82 -7.27
C ASP A 18 9.15 9.37 -7.45
N LEU A 19 9.42 8.06 -7.44
CA LEU A 19 10.76 7.51 -7.67
C LEU A 19 11.30 7.87 -9.07
N ILE A 20 10.45 7.74 -10.10
CA ILE A 20 10.81 8.06 -11.49
C ILE A 20 11.00 9.56 -11.67
N SER A 21 10.03 10.36 -11.22
CA SER A 21 10.04 11.82 -11.45
C SER A 21 11.24 12.49 -10.78
N ASN A 22 11.70 11.95 -9.65
CA ASN A 22 12.86 12.45 -8.93
C ASN A 22 14.17 11.71 -9.29
N ASN A 23 14.14 10.83 -10.30
CA ASN A 23 15.30 10.07 -10.77
C ASN A 23 16.06 9.36 -9.63
N ILE A 24 15.34 8.70 -8.73
CA ILE A 24 15.96 7.97 -7.61
C ILE A 24 16.59 6.69 -8.15
N LYS A 25 17.92 6.59 -8.12
CA LYS A 25 18.65 5.58 -8.90
C LYS A 25 18.83 4.28 -8.15
N HIS A 26 18.01 3.28 -8.46
CA HIS A 26 18.21 1.89 -8.08
C HIS A 26 17.68 0.95 -9.18
N GLU A 27 17.91 -0.36 -9.00
CA GLU A 27 17.29 -1.41 -9.79
C GLU A 27 16.02 -1.88 -9.09
N TYR A 28 14.87 -1.38 -9.54
CA TYR A 28 13.56 -1.68 -8.95
C TYR A 28 12.90 -2.87 -9.63
N HIS A 29 12.54 -3.88 -8.85
CA HIS A 29 11.80 -5.04 -9.32
C HIS A 29 10.39 -5.00 -8.78
N LEU A 30 9.40 -4.95 -9.67
CA LEU A 30 7.99 -4.86 -9.32
C LEU A 30 7.40 -6.26 -9.19
N PHE A 31 6.85 -6.56 -8.02
CA PHE A 31 6.21 -7.83 -7.71
C PHE A 31 4.76 -7.61 -7.32
N PHE A 32 3.86 -8.30 -8.01
CA PHE A 32 2.44 -8.27 -7.76
C PHE A 32 1.92 -9.62 -7.27
N THR A 33 0.87 -9.58 -6.44
CA THR A 33 0.10 -10.78 -6.09
C THR A 33 -0.63 -11.34 -7.30
N SER A 34 -0.94 -12.64 -7.31
CA SER A 34 -1.64 -13.29 -8.43
C SER A 34 -3.08 -12.80 -8.56
N PHE A 35 -3.65 -12.35 -7.45
CA PHE A 35 -4.99 -11.79 -7.36
C PHE A 35 -4.92 -10.34 -6.88
N CYS A 36 -5.80 -9.49 -7.39
CA CYS A 36 -5.99 -8.14 -6.89
C CYS A 36 -7.48 -7.79 -6.85
N PRO A 37 -7.98 -7.19 -5.76
CA PRO A 37 -7.29 -6.90 -4.50
C PRO A 37 -7.24 -8.11 -3.56
N ILE A 38 -6.18 -8.21 -2.75
CA ILE A 38 -6.03 -9.30 -1.78
C ILE A 38 -6.63 -9.02 -0.39
N GLY A 39 -7.11 -7.80 -0.18
CA GLY A 39 -7.42 -7.25 1.14
C GLY A 39 -8.46 -7.99 1.97
N ASN A 40 -9.27 -8.82 1.31
CA ASN A 40 -10.37 -9.56 1.91
C ASN A 40 -10.29 -11.07 1.62
N LEU A 41 -9.18 -11.55 1.05
CA LEU A 41 -8.94 -12.97 0.88
C LEU A 41 -8.91 -13.68 2.24
N SER A 42 -9.15 -14.99 2.22
CA SER A 42 -8.98 -15.84 3.38
C SER A 42 -7.52 -15.90 3.83
N SER A 43 -7.30 -16.39 5.06
CA SER A 43 -5.95 -16.57 5.60
C SER A 43 -5.12 -17.54 4.76
N ASP A 44 -5.72 -18.61 4.24
CA ASP A 44 -5.02 -19.64 3.46
C ASP A 44 -4.59 -19.09 2.10
N GLU A 45 -5.49 -18.39 1.40
CA GLU A 45 -5.17 -17.73 0.12
C GLU A 45 -4.06 -16.68 0.29
N LEU A 46 -4.11 -15.88 1.36
CA LEU A 46 -3.05 -14.92 1.66
C LEU A 46 -1.72 -15.61 1.97
N TYR A 47 -1.75 -16.72 2.69
CA TYR A 47 -0.56 -17.46 3.05
C TYR A 47 0.15 -18.03 1.81
N GLU A 48 -0.60 -18.62 0.88
CA GLU A 48 -0.07 -19.12 -0.39
C GLU A 48 0.55 -17.99 -1.23
N GLU A 49 -0.12 -16.83 -1.33
CA GLU A 49 0.43 -15.66 -2.01
C GLU A 49 1.73 -15.16 -1.36
N VAL A 50 1.79 -15.15 -0.03
CA VAL A 50 2.99 -14.75 0.72
C VAL A 50 4.14 -15.71 0.48
N LEU A 51 3.91 -17.02 0.50
CA LEU A 51 4.94 -18.03 0.23
C LEU A 51 5.52 -17.86 -1.17
N ARG A 52 4.65 -17.67 -2.16
CA ARG A 52 5.03 -17.41 -3.55
C ARG A 52 5.89 -16.15 -3.67
N LEU A 53 5.47 -15.05 -3.04
CA LEU A 53 6.26 -13.81 -3.03
C LEU A 53 7.62 -14.02 -2.36
N LYS A 54 7.67 -14.62 -1.15
CA LYS A 54 8.93 -14.85 -0.41
C LYS A 54 9.96 -15.63 -1.22
N LYS A 55 9.53 -16.66 -1.97
CA LYS A 55 10.42 -17.44 -2.84
C LYS A 55 11.11 -16.57 -3.90
N ASN A 56 10.39 -15.59 -4.46
CA ASN A 56 10.89 -14.71 -5.52
C ASN A 56 11.67 -13.49 -5.00
N LEU A 57 11.62 -13.22 -3.69
CA LEU A 57 12.28 -12.09 -3.04
C LEU A 57 13.68 -12.45 -2.48
N VAL A 58 14.17 -13.66 -2.75
CA VAL A 58 15.53 -14.08 -2.42
C VAL A 58 16.54 -13.29 -3.26
N GLY A 59 17.61 -12.81 -2.63
CA GLY A 59 18.70 -12.08 -3.32
C GLY A 59 18.49 -10.59 -3.51
N PHE A 60 17.38 -10.02 -3.03
CA PHE A 60 17.17 -8.57 -2.98
C PHE A 60 17.82 -7.94 -1.74
N ASP A 61 18.43 -6.76 -1.93
CA ASP A 61 19.07 -6.00 -0.87
C ASP A 61 18.04 -5.37 0.08
N LYS A 62 16.95 -4.86 -0.49
CA LYS A 62 15.81 -4.25 0.21
C LYS A 62 14.49 -4.72 -0.40
N ILE A 63 13.48 -4.83 0.45
CA ILE A 63 12.13 -5.23 0.05
C ILE A 63 11.15 -4.16 0.56
N CYS A 64 10.55 -3.40 -0.33
CA CYS A 64 9.55 -2.40 0.00
C CYS A 64 8.14 -3.01 -0.12
N ILE A 65 7.53 -3.32 1.02
CA ILE A 65 6.15 -3.83 1.09
C ILE A 65 5.18 -2.63 1.15
N CYS A 66 4.61 -2.30 0.00
CA CYS A 66 3.64 -1.21 -0.14
C CYS A 66 2.22 -1.65 0.26
N CYS A 67 1.90 -2.94 0.12
CA CYS A 67 0.59 -3.44 0.53
C CYS A 67 0.49 -3.58 2.05
N ASN A 68 -0.43 -2.83 2.66
CA ASN A 68 -0.75 -2.94 4.09
C ASN A 68 -1.19 -4.35 4.50
N THR A 69 -1.99 -5.02 3.66
CA THR A 69 -2.45 -6.40 3.91
C THR A 69 -1.30 -7.41 3.94
N LEU A 70 -0.27 -7.23 3.10
CA LEU A 70 0.91 -8.13 3.07
C LEU A 70 1.89 -7.84 4.20
N SER A 71 1.99 -6.60 4.66
CA SER A 71 3.01 -6.16 5.60
C SER A 71 3.18 -7.03 6.87
N PRO A 72 2.11 -7.54 7.52
CA PRO A 72 2.23 -8.43 8.68
C PRO A 72 2.99 -9.73 8.42
N TYR A 73 3.02 -10.21 7.18
CA TYR A 73 3.66 -11.48 6.83
C TYR A 73 5.17 -11.37 6.60
N PHE A 74 5.69 -10.13 6.58
CA PHE A 74 7.10 -9.80 6.37
C PHE A 74 7.77 -9.20 7.61
N MET A 75 7.15 -9.26 8.80
CA MET A 75 7.66 -8.59 10.00
C MET A 75 9.05 -9.05 10.46
N ASN A 76 9.40 -10.31 10.21
CA ASN A 76 10.66 -10.89 10.67
C ASN A 76 11.83 -10.69 9.68
N ASP A 77 11.57 -10.10 8.51
CA ASP A 77 12.61 -9.87 7.49
C ASP A 77 13.20 -8.47 7.65
N LYS A 78 14.45 -8.39 8.12
CA LYS A 78 15.17 -7.14 8.37
C LYS A 78 15.47 -6.32 7.10
N ARG A 79 15.29 -6.91 5.91
CA ARG A 79 15.43 -6.21 4.63
C ARG A 79 14.17 -5.39 4.29
N CYS A 80 13.06 -5.65 4.99
CA CYS A 80 11.77 -5.09 4.65
C CYS A 80 11.56 -3.66 5.18
N ILE A 81 11.15 -2.77 4.30
CA ILE A 81 10.54 -1.47 4.61
C ILE A 81 9.04 -1.64 4.36
N ARG A 82 8.19 -1.41 5.38
CA ARG A 82 6.76 -1.76 5.32
C ARG A 82 5.90 -0.53 5.58
N ILE A 83 4.93 -0.26 4.71
CA ILE A 83 4.03 0.90 4.90
C ILE A 83 3.27 0.82 6.22
N LEU A 84 2.96 -0.40 6.67
CA LEU A 84 2.20 -0.64 7.88
C LEU A 84 2.93 -0.13 9.14
N ASP A 85 4.27 -0.16 9.15
CA ASP A 85 5.05 0.34 10.29
C ASP A 85 4.82 1.86 10.48
N TYR A 86 4.74 2.61 9.39
CA TYR A 86 4.42 4.05 9.39
C TYR A 86 3.00 4.30 9.85
N ASN A 87 2.04 3.52 9.33
CA ASN A 87 0.63 3.62 9.73
C ASN A 87 0.45 3.35 11.23
N ILE A 88 1.09 2.31 11.77
CA ILE A 88 1.06 2.00 13.20
C ILE A 88 1.71 3.12 14.02
N LYS A 89 2.88 3.62 13.61
CA LYS A 89 3.58 4.71 14.30
C LYS A 89 2.73 5.99 14.33
N TYR A 90 2.02 6.28 13.24
CA TYR A 90 1.13 7.44 13.15
C TYR A 90 -0.10 7.27 14.05
N LEU A 91 -0.76 6.11 14.01
CA LEU A 91 -1.93 5.80 14.84
C LEU A 91 -1.66 5.84 16.34
N LYS A 92 -0.43 5.57 16.78
CA LYS A 92 -0.03 5.69 18.19
C LYS A 92 0.06 7.14 18.68
N LYS A 93 0.20 8.10 17.78
CA LYS A 93 0.45 9.52 18.10
C LYS A 93 -0.74 10.43 17.78
N HIS A 94 -1.66 9.95 16.97
CA HIS A 94 -2.75 10.76 16.44
C HIS A 94 -4.08 10.04 16.57
N ASP A 95 -5.10 10.77 16.99
CA ASP A 95 -6.47 10.28 16.95
C ASP A 95 -7.05 10.50 15.55
N VAL A 96 -6.92 9.48 14.72
CA VAL A 96 -7.40 9.44 13.33
C VAL A 96 -8.14 8.14 13.08
N LEU A 97 -9.04 8.16 12.10
CA LEU A 97 -9.79 6.98 11.69
C LEU A 97 -9.04 6.27 10.54
N PRO A 98 -8.40 5.11 10.77
CA PRO A 98 -7.83 4.34 9.68
C PRO A 98 -8.94 3.72 8.84
N ILE A 99 -8.82 3.87 7.53
CA ILE A 99 -9.67 3.24 6.52
C ILE A 99 -8.82 2.26 5.74
N GLY A 100 -9.17 0.98 5.73
CA GLY A 100 -8.35 -0.05 5.12
C GLY A 100 -9.17 -1.28 4.75
N THR A 101 -8.51 -2.25 4.13
CA THR A 101 -9.15 -3.54 3.81
C THR A 101 -9.52 -4.31 5.08
N LYS A 102 -10.42 -5.29 4.98
CA LYS A 102 -10.81 -6.15 6.11
C LYS A 102 -9.60 -6.70 6.86
N ASN A 103 -8.64 -7.30 6.16
CA ASN A 103 -7.48 -7.92 6.79
C ASN A 103 -6.55 -6.90 7.45
N THR A 104 -6.40 -5.70 6.86
CA THR A 104 -5.61 -4.63 7.46
C THR A 104 -6.25 -4.10 8.74
N ILE A 105 -7.56 -3.81 8.71
CA ILE A 105 -8.27 -3.28 9.88
C ILE A 105 -8.37 -4.34 10.99
N ASN A 106 -8.58 -5.60 10.65
CA ASN A 106 -8.53 -6.70 11.61
C ASN A 106 -7.17 -6.79 12.32
N TYR A 107 -6.07 -6.64 11.57
CA TYR A 107 -4.74 -6.59 12.15
C TYR A 107 -4.55 -5.39 13.08
N LEU A 108 -5.01 -4.20 12.65
CA LEU A 108 -4.92 -2.97 13.45
C LEU A 108 -5.86 -2.96 14.67
N LYS A 109 -6.91 -3.81 14.68
CA LYS A 109 -7.98 -3.84 15.69
C LYS A 109 -8.68 -2.49 15.91
N LYS A 110 -8.57 -1.58 14.94
CA LYS A 110 -9.12 -0.21 14.95
C LYS A 110 -9.35 0.24 13.52
N GLY A 111 -10.48 0.89 13.26
CA GLY A 111 -10.77 1.55 11.98
C GLY A 111 -12.08 1.12 11.34
N TYR A 112 -12.23 1.51 10.07
CA TYR A 112 -13.35 1.11 9.22
C TYR A 112 -12.85 0.23 8.08
N SER A 113 -13.40 -0.97 8.00
CA SER A 113 -13.08 -1.97 6.98
C SER A 113 -13.84 -1.69 5.69
N GLU A 114 -13.11 -1.34 4.64
CA GLU A 114 -13.63 -1.23 3.28
C GLU A 114 -13.43 -2.53 2.50
N ILE A 115 -14.53 -3.05 1.95
CA ILE A 115 -14.54 -4.36 1.29
C ILE A 115 -14.35 -4.21 -0.22
N HIS A 116 -14.97 -3.22 -0.86
CA HIS A 116 -15.04 -3.18 -2.32
C HIS A 116 -14.19 -2.09 -2.95
N LEU A 117 -13.88 -1.03 -2.19
CA LEU A 117 -13.22 0.16 -2.72
C LEU A 117 -11.94 -0.12 -3.54
N ALA A 118 -11.06 -1.01 -3.09
CA ALA A 118 -9.84 -1.33 -3.84
C ALA A 118 -10.16 -1.99 -5.21
N LYS A 119 -11.15 -2.89 -5.24
CA LYS A 119 -11.62 -3.56 -6.45
C LYS A 119 -12.28 -2.57 -7.40
N ASP A 120 -13.09 -1.65 -6.88
CA ASP A 120 -13.80 -0.67 -7.69
C ASP A 120 -12.85 0.38 -8.28
N ILE A 121 -11.80 0.76 -7.55
CA ILE A 121 -10.70 1.58 -8.07
C ILE A 121 -9.95 0.84 -9.19
N GLU A 122 -9.63 -0.45 -9.01
CA GLU A 122 -8.98 -1.25 -10.06
C GLU A 122 -9.80 -1.32 -11.35
N ASN A 123 -11.13 -1.42 -11.22
CA ASN A 123 -12.07 -1.51 -12.34
C ASN A 123 -12.50 -0.14 -12.91
N ASN A 124 -12.02 0.98 -12.36
CA ASN A 124 -12.48 2.32 -12.69
C ASN A 124 -14.01 2.52 -12.53
N ASP A 125 -14.65 1.80 -11.60
CA ASP A 125 -16.10 1.93 -11.34
C ASP A 125 -16.37 3.08 -10.36
N PHE A 126 -16.24 4.31 -10.87
CA PHE A 126 -16.30 5.52 -10.05
C PHE A 126 -17.65 5.71 -9.33
N LYS A 127 -18.74 5.17 -9.87
CA LYS A 127 -20.05 5.20 -9.21
C LYS A 127 -20.04 4.38 -7.92
N LYS A 128 -19.42 3.20 -7.93
CA LYS A 128 -19.26 2.39 -6.72
C LYS A 128 -18.24 2.98 -5.76
N VAL A 129 -17.13 3.53 -6.26
CA VAL A 129 -16.15 4.28 -5.44
C VAL A 129 -16.83 5.38 -4.62
N GLU A 130 -17.66 6.22 -5.26
CA GLU A 130 -18.40 7.26 -4.52
C GLU A 130 -19.39 6.66 -3.51
N LYS A 131 -20.07 5.57 -3.85
CA LYS A 131 -21.01 4.88 -2.95
C LYS A 131 -20.30 4.35 -1.72
N ASP A 132 -19.13 3.76 -1.88
CA ASP A 132 -18.33 3.20 -0.78
C ASP A 132 -17.89 4.31 0.18
N ILE A 133 -17.27 5.37 -0.35
CA ILE A 133 -16.80 6.52 0.44
C ILE A 133 -17.93 7.20 1.22
N LYS A 134 -19.15 7.27 0.67
CA LYS A 134 -20.32 7.83 1.39
C LYS A 134 -20.66 7.08 2.67
N ARG A 135 -20.36 5.77 2.74
CA ARG A 135 -20.63 4.93 3.92
C ARG A 135 -19.59 5.08 5.02
N TRP A 136 -18.48 5.77 4.76
CA TRP A 136 -17.45 5.97 5.77
C TRP A 136 -18.00 6.76 6.97
N PRO A 137 -17.65 6.36 8.21
CA PRO A 137 -17.97 7.15 9.39
C PRO A 137 -17.44 8.56 9.25
N ASN A 138 -18.16 9.54 9.80
CA ASN A 138 -17.67 10.91 9.83
C ASN A 138 -16.44 10.99 10.76
N SER A 139 -15.36 11.56 10.24
CA SER A 139 -14.12 11.77 10.99
C SER A 139 -13.49 13.09 10.57
N LYS A 140 -12.81 13.76 11.51
CA LYS A 140 -11.99 14.94 11.18
C LYS A 140 -10.78 14.56 10.33
N THR A 141 -10.24 13.35 10.50
CA THR A 141 -9.08 12.86 9.76
C THR A 141 -9.22 11.39 9.40
N TYR A 142 -8.97 11.05 8.14
CA TYR A 142 -8.85 9.69 7.64
C TYR A 142 -7.38 9.36 7.38
N LEU A 143 -6.94 8.19 7.86
CA LEU A 143 -5.66 7.60 7.47
C LEU A 143 -5.93 6.48 6.46
N LEU A 144 -5.38 6.59 5.26
CA LEU A 144 -5.55 5.59 4.21
C LEU A 144 -4.58 4.42 4.44
N CYS A 145 -5.12 3.28 4.86
CA CYS A 145 -4.40 2.03 5.12
C CYS A 145 -4.55 1.04 3.95
N CYS A 146 -4.66 1.54 2.71
CA CYS A 146 -4.64 0.76 1.48
C CYS A 146 -4.08 1.65 0.36
N THR A 147 -3.09 1.15 -0.38
CA THR A 147 -2.38 1.93 -1.41
C THR A 147 -3.29 2.34 -2.57
N HIS A 148 -4.39 1.63 -2.81
CA HIS A 148 -5.38 2.05 -3.83
C HIS A 148 -6.11 3.33 -3.47
N TYR A 149 -6.39 3.59 -2.18
CA TYR A 149 -7.38 4.58 -1.78
C TYR A 149 -6.95 6.01 -2.10
N ILE A 150 -5.65 6.28 -2.17
CA ILE A 150 -5.13 7.59 -2.59
C ILE A 150 -5.53 7.94 -4.03
N LEU A 151 -5.77 6.94 -4.90
CA LEU A 151 -6.26 7.15 -6.26
C LEU A 151 -7.70 7.66 -6.28
N ALA A 152 -8.46 7.47 -5.19
CA ALA A 152 -9.79 8.00 -5.01
C ALA A 152 -9.81 9.35 -4.26
N LEU A 153 -8.66 9.98 -3.99
CA LEU A 153 -8.56 11.23 -3.22
C LEU A 153 -9.52 12.33 -3.71
N PRO A 154 -9.69 12.60 -5.03
CA PRO A 154 -10.64 13.62 -5.48
C PRO A 154 -12.09 13.33 -5.04
N TYR A 155 -12.50 12.05 -5.04
CA TYR A 155 -13.83 11.64 -4.58
C TYR A 155 -13.96 11.72 -3.07
N ILE A 156 -12.90 11.35 -2.33
CA ILE A 156 -12.87 11.47 -0.87
C ILE A 156 -13.03 12.95 -0.47
N GLN A 157 -12.28 13.85 -1.10
CA GLN A 157 -12.36 15.29 -0.83
C GLN A 157 -13.71 15.88 -1.22
N LYS A 158 -14.31 15.43 -2.32
CA LYS A 158 -15.65 15.84 -2.73
C LYS A 158 -16.73 15.41 -1.73
N ILE A 159 -16.66 14.19 -1.22
CA ILE A 159 -17.70 13.59 -0.35
C ILE A 159 -17.49 13.97 1.13
N LYS A 160 -16.24 14.12 1.56
CA LYS A 160 -15.84 14.45 2.94
C LYS A 160 -14.97 15.73 2.95
N PRO A 161 -15.50 16.87 2.51
CA PRO A 161 -14.71 18.09 2.27
C PRO A 161 -14.06 18.69 3.52
N ASN A 162 -14.65 18.45 4.69
CA ASN A 162 -14.13 18.96 5.97
C ASN A 162 -13.15 18.00 6.66
N SER A 163 -12.83 16.87 6.02
CA SER A 163 -11.95 15.86 6.59
C SER A 163 -10.56 15.96 5.99
N LYS A 164 -9.54 15.92 6.85
CA LYS A 164 -8.15 15.76 6.40
C LYS A 164 -7.93 14.31 5.95
N VAL A 165 -7.24 14.12 4.83
CA VAL A 165 -6.85 12.79 4.33
C VAL A 165 -5.34 12.64 4.45
N ILE A 166 -4.90 11.56 5.07
CA ILE A 166 -3.48 11.21 5.25
C ILE A 166 -3.19 9.92 4.49
N ASP A 167 -2.14 9.93 3.69
CA ASP A 167 -1.53 8.77 3.08
C ASP A 167 -0.03 8.78 3.41
N LEU A 168 0.50 7.64 3.84
CA LEU A 168 1.89 7.53 4.28
C LEU A 168 2.78 6.80 3.27
N THR A 169 2.32 6.63 2.02
CA THR A 169 3.15 6.05 0.95
C THR A 169 4.40 6.88 0.72
N PHE A 170 4.33 8.21 0.91
CA PHE A 170 5.47 9.11 0.80
C PHE A 170 6.57 8.82 1.85
N GLU A 171 6.25 8.19 2.99
CA GLU A 171 7.27 7.77 3.95
C GLU A 171 8.14 6.61 3.40
N LEU A 172 7.57 5.72 2.58
CA LEU A 172 8.36 4.71 1.85
C LEU A 172 9.32 5.38 0.87
N TYR A 173 8.85 6.39 0.15
CA TYR A 173 9.67 7.16 -0.77
C TYR A 173 10.88 7.77 -0.04
N LYS A 174 10.66 8.42 1.11
CA LYS A 174 11.74 9.01 1.92
C LYS A 174 12.78 7.99 2.34
N GLU A 175 12.36 6.82 2.82
CA GLU A 175 13.27 5.73 3.18
C GLU A 175 14.09 5.23 2.00
N ILE A 176 13.49 5.12 0.82
CA ILE A 176 14.20 4.71 -0.39
C ILE A 176 15.23 5.78 -0.79
N CYS A 177 14.89 7.07 -0.66
CA CYS A 177 15.76 8.18 -1.07
C CYS A 177 17.07 8.29 -0.27
N ILE A 178 17.07 7.84 0.99
CA ILE A 178 18.28 7.86 1.84
C ILE A 178 19.20 6.65 1.61
N LEU A 179 18.78 5.68 0.79
CA LEU A 179 19.62 4.54 0.46
C LEU A 179 20.77 4.94 -0.47
N PRO A 180 21.91 4.23 -0.43
CA PRO A 180 23.01 4.44 -1.38
C PRO A 180 22.54 4.27 -2.83
N GLN A 181 22.60 5.35 -3.60
CA GLN A 181 22.12 5.37 -4.98
C GLN A 181 23.08 4.69 -5.95
N GLU A 182 22.50 4.08 -6.98
CA GLU A 182 23.20 3.46 -8.10
C GLU A 182 23.53 4.47 -9.21
N LYS A 183 24.27 3.99 -10.22
CA LYS A 183 24.59 4.79 -11.40
C LYS A 183 23.36 5.10 -12.26
N ARG A 184 22.35 4.23 -12.26
CA ARG A 184 21.18 4.28 -13.14
C ARG A 184 19.90 3.89 -12.40
N LEU A 185 18.79 4.43 -12.88
CA LEU A 185 17.44 3.97 -12.54
C LEU A 185 17.05 2.88 -13.55
N SER A 186 16.61 1.72 -13.06
CA SER A 186 15.98 0.68 -13.88
C SER A 186 14.73 0.15 -13.19
N ILE A 187 13.71 -0.17 -13.99
CA ILE A 187 12.45 -0.75 -13.52
C ILE A 187 12.18 -2.04 -14.29
N ILE A 188 12.03 -3.13 -13.56
CA ILE A 188 11.81 -4.47 -14.09
C ILE A 188 10.52 -5.00 -13.50
N SER A 189 9.50 -5.23 -14.33
CA SER A 189 8.26 -5.85 -13.88
C SER A 189 8.32 -7.35 -14.06
N HIS A 190 7.97 -8.09 -13.02
CA HIS A 190 7.86 -9.56 -13.08
C HIS A 190 6.41 -9.92 -13.38
N LYS A 191 6.19 -10.69 -14.45
CA LYS A 191 4.92 -11.38 -14.68
C LYS A 191 5.06 -12.79 -14.12
N PHE A 192 4.07 -13.20 -13.36
CA PHE A 192 3.91 -14.57 -12.88
C PHE A 192 2.78 -15.23 -13.65
#